data_AF-A0A7S4KNK9-F1
#
_entry.id   AF-A0A7S4KNK9-F1
#
_cell.length_a   1.000
_cell.length_b   1.000
_cell.length_c   1.000
_cell.angle_alpha   90.00
_cell.angle_beta   90.00
_cell.angle_gamma   90.00
#
_symmetry.space_group_name_H-M   'P 1'
#
loop_
_entity.id
_entity.type
_entity.pdbx_description
1 polymer ?
#
loop_
_entity_poly.entity_id
_entity_poly.type
_entity_poly.pdbx_seq_one_letter_code
_entity_poly.pdbx_strand_id
1 'polypeptide(L)'
;MFTNNQKALALPFVFVVGVLTSFFFPSSILNFVSKEGRMARPDDVISAPRPSGATYTDFFPTLLSISTLYPDTSFPLVISPLPEAMMTLENGNSLPMKSKQALLHLIKTNRKWISSSLLQHGALLFRGFSGIDSPKSFQDAASALLYPLPPFTKTYTGTSARLKGIGGAQAVHTASEIPSWQSIPAHLEMSFKKSFPPLIVFWAQVGF
;
A
#
# COMPACT_ATOMS: atom_id res chain seq x y z
N MET A 1 44.62 -2.81 14.85
CA MET A 1 43.43 -3.50 15.36
C MET A 1 42.25 -2.55 15.18
N PHE A 2 41.64 -2.54 14.00
CA PHE A 2 40.50 -1.70 13.67
C PHE A 2 39.30 -2.59 13.40
N THR A 3 38.16 -2.26 14.04
CA THR A 3 36.82 -2.08 13.45
C THR A 3 35.84 -2.01 14.62
N ASN A 4 35.41 -0.81 15.04
CA ASN A 4 34.36 0.02 14.45
C ASN A 4 32.97 -0.65 14.52
N ASN A 5 32.33 -0.52 15.68
CA ASN A 5 30.92 -0.86 15.92
C ASN A 5 30.04 0.19 15.22
N GLN A 6 29.68 -0.09 13.97
CA GLN A 6 28.61 0.61 13.28
C GLN A 6 27.28 0.25 13.96
N LYS A 7 26.71 1.23 14.67
CA LYS A 7 25.30 1.20 15.09
C LYS A 7 24.46 1.07 13.81
N ALA A 8 23.73 -0.03 13.68
CA ALA A 8 22.75 -0.20 12.62
C ALA A 8 21.71 0.93 12.72
N LEU A 9 21.69 1.81 11.72
CA LEU A 9 20.65 2.79 11.54
C LEU A 9 19.34 2.04 11.27
N ALA A 10 18.39 2.11 12.20
CA ALA A 10 17.04 1.64 12.00
C ALA A 10 16.38 2.47 10.87
N LEU A 11 16.17 1.86 9.70
CA LEU A 11 15.41 2.47 8.62
C LEU A 11 13.90 2.29 8.91
N PRO A 12 13.08 3.36 9.00
CA PRO A 12 11.70 3.22 9.42
C PRO A 12 10.78 2.83 8.26
N PHE A 13 9.94 1.82 8.55
CA PHE A 13 8.59 1.58 8.02
C PHE A 13 8.43 1.33 6.51
N VAL A 14 8.14 0.06 6.20
CA VAL A 14 7.67 -0.42 4.88
C VAL A 14 6.18 -0.72 5.00
N PHE A 15 5.36 -0.08 4.15
CA PHE A 15 3.93 -0.33 4.05
C PHE A 15 3.61 -0.81 2.64
N VAL A 16 3.27 -2.09 2.45
CA VAL A 16 2.95 -2.66 1.13
C VAL A 16 1.44 -2.89 1.05
N VAL A 17 0.83 -2.32 0.03
CA VAL A 17 -0.56 -2.54 -0.36
C VAL A 17 -0.51 -3.36 -1.63
N GLY A 18 -0.89 -4.64 -1.60
CA GLY A 18 -0.92 -5.49 -2.79
C GLY A 18 -2.36 -5.85 -3.15
N VAL A 19 -2.79 -5.57 -4.38
CA VAL A 19 -4.03 -6.14 -4.94
C VAL A 19 -3.69 -7.46 -5.60
N LEU A 20 -4.42 -8.50 -5.22
CA LEU A 20 -4.50 -9.72 -6.02
C LEU A 20 -5.68 -9.54 -6.97
N THR A 21 -5.42 -9.24 -8.24
CA THR A 21 -6.48 -9.20 -9.23
C THR A 21 -6.90 -10.63 -9.56
N SER A 22 -8.12 -10.98 -9.18
CA SER A 22 -8.90 -12.04 -9.81
C SER A 22 -10.17 -11.37 -10.29
N PHE A 23 -10.37 -11.39 -11.60
CA PHE A 23 -11.50 -10.80 -12.30
C PHE A 23 -12.83 -11.26 -11.68
N PHE A 24 -13.58 -10.35 -11.08
CA PHE A 24 -15.05 -10.37 -11.00
C PHE A 24 -15.53 -8.99 -10.51
N PHE A 25 -16.03 -8.15 -11.43
CA PHE A 25 -16.55 -6.83 -11.12
C PHE A 25 -18.06 -6.91 -10.79
N PRO A 26 -18.53 -6.41 -9.64
CA PRO A 26 -19.93 -6.03 -9.48
C PRO A 26 -20.23 -4.75 -10.27
N SER A 27 -21.44 -4.68 -10.82
CA SER A 27 -21.87 -3.95 -12.01
C SER A 27 -21.87 -2.41 -11.96
N SER A 28 -21.18 -1.75 -11.03
CA SER A 28 -21.28 -0.29 -10.82
C SER A 28 -20.08 0.53 -11.31
N ILE A 29 -19.05 -0.10 -11.93
CA ILE A 29 -17.87 0.58 -12.49
C ILE A 29 -17.74 0.29 -13.99
N LEU A 30 -18.86 0.30 -14.72
CA LEU A 30 -18.89 -0.08 -16.14
C LEU A 30 -19.42 1.02 -17.07
N ASN A 31 -19.15 2.29 -16.75
CA ASN A 31 -19.40 3.40 -17.70
C ASN A 31 -18.11 3.95 -18.33
N PHE A 32 -17.01 3.20 -18.23
CA PHE A 32 -15.77 3.55 -18.90
C PHE A 32 -15.20 2.31 -19.57
N VAL A 33 -15.68 2.04 -20.81
CA VAL A 33 -14.87 1.71 -22.00
C VAL A 33 -15.73 1.08 -23.11
N SER A 34 -15.54 1.66 -24.31
CA SER A 34 -15.75 1.15 -25.68
C SER A 34 -17.16 0.83 -26.18
N LYS A 35 -17.44 1.42 -27.34
CA LYS A 35 -18.69 1.39 -28.11
C LYS A 35 -18.97 0.06 -28.82
N GLU A 36 -18.19 -1.00 -28.58
CA GLU A 36 -18.32 -2.27 -29.30
C GLU A 36 -18.22 -3.46 -28.34
N GLY A 37 -19.35 -4.13 -28.11
CA GLY A 37 -19.51 -5.20 -27.13
C GLY A 37 -18.75 -6.49 -27.45
N ARG A 38 -17.43 -6.50 -27.22
CA ARG A 38 -16.60 -7.73 -27.19
C ARG A 38 -15.92 -7.89 -25.83
N MET A 39 -15.85 -9.15 -25.37
CA MET A 39 -15.11 -9.57 -24.17
C MET A 39 -13.61 -9.37 -24.40
N ALA A 40 -12.93 -8.66 -23.50
CA ALA A 40 -11.48 -8.44 -23.54
C ALA A 40 -10.72 -9.75 -23.24
N ARG A 41 -9.84 -10.16 -24.16
CA ARG A 41 -8.89 -11.26 -24.05
C ARG A 41 -7.68 -10.84 -23.18
N PRO A 42 -6.89 -11.78 -22.65
CA PRO A 42 -5.63 -11.47 -21.94
C PRO A 42 -4.68 -10.60 -22.76
N ASP A 43 -4.70 -10.77 -24.08
CA ASP A 43 -3.89 -10.01 -25.05
C ASP A 43 -4.50 -8.62 -25.36
N ASP A 44 -5.78 -8.41 -25.01
CA ASP A 44 -6.48 -7.13 -25.17
C ASP A 44 -6.17 -6.16 -24.02
N VAL A 45 -5.38 -6.58 -23.02
CA VAL A 45 -4.65 -5.65 -22.13
C VAL A 45 -3.50 -5.05 -22.94
N ILE A 46 -3.87 -4.36 -24.02
CA ILE A 46 -3.05 -3.35 -24.66
C ILE A 46 -2.64 -2.42 -23.51
N SER A 47 -1.32 -2.36 -23.29
CA SER A 47 -0.67 -1.50 -22.32
C SER A 47 -1.49 -0.23 -22.16
N ALA A 48 -2.11 -0.04 -20.99
CA ALA A 48 -2.73 1.23 -20.67
C ALA A 48 -1.71 2.30 -21.08
N PRO A 49 -2.07 3.26 -21.97
CA PRO A 49 -1.09 4.14 -22.56
C PRO A 49 -0.24 4.70 -21.43
N ARG A 50 1.07 4.40 -21.46
CA ARG A 50 2.03 5.11 -20.64
C ARG A 50 1.73 6.57 -20.93
N PRO A 51 1.32 7.42 -19.97
CA PRO A 51 1.15 8.83 -20.25
C PRO A 51 2.51 9.30 -20.79
N SER A 52 2.57 9.52 -22.09
CA SER A 52 3.80 9.77 -22.80
C SER A 52 4.28 11.15 -22.38
N GLY A 53 5.24 11.18 -21.45
CA GLY A 53 5.97 12.40 -21.09
C GLY A 53 5.65 13.04 -19.75
N ALA A 54 4.66 12.57 -18.97
CA ALA A 54 4.45 13.05 -17.61
C ALA A 54 5.10 12.09 -16.61
N THR A 55 6.20 12.51 -15.98
CA THR A 55 6.74 11.80 -14.82
C THR A 55 5.80 12.04 -13.63
N TYR A 56 5.59 11.05 -12.75
CA TYR A 56 4.71 11.20 -11.58
C TYR A 56 5.07 12.40 -10.68
N THR A 57 6.30 12.90 -10.82
CA THR A 57 6.76 14.17 -10.25
C THR A 57 5.81 15.32 -10.53
N ASP A 58 5.11 15.36 -11.67
CA ASP A 58 4.30 16.51 -12.06
C ASP A 58 3.04 16.67 -11.19
N PHE A 59 2.61 15.60 -10.51
CA PHE A 59 1.40 15.61 -9.67
C PHE A 59 1.69 16.11 -8.23
N PHE A 60 2.90 15.87 -7.71
CA PHE A 60 3.31 16.29 -6.35
C PHE A 60 4.77 16.77 -6.28
N PRO A 61 5.25 17.62 -7.21
CA PRO A 61 6.69 17.80 -7.43
C PRO A 61 7.44 18.32 -6.21
N THR A 62 6.72 19.02 -5.33
CA THR A 62 7.28 19.71 -4.17
C THR A 62 7.08 18.97 -2.84
N LEU A 63 6.26 17.92 -2.81
CA LEU A 63 5.89 17.24 -1.56
C LEU A 63 6.34 15.79 -1.50
N LEU A 64 6.34 15.09 -2.64
CA LEU A 64 6.58 13.65 -2.69
C LEU A 64 7.67 13.29 -3.71
N SER A 65 8.45 12.28 -3.35
CA SER A 65 9.21 11.48 -4.30
C SER A 65 8.36 10.26 -4.69
N ILE A 66 8.17 10.07 -6.00
CA ILE A 66 7.46 8.92 -6.56
C ILE A 66 8.41 8.19 -7.51
N SER A 67 8.65 6.91 -7.23
CA SER A 67 9.56 6.06 -7.99
C SER A 67 9.07 4.61 -7.95
N THR A 68 9.76 3.69 -8.61
CA THR A 68 9.49 2.25 -8.47
C THR A 68 10.68 1.56 -7.82
N LEU A 69 10.43 0.52 -7.03
CA LEU A 69 11.54 -0.19 -6.35
C LEU A 69 12.39 -0.98 -7.34
N TYR A 70 11.73 -1.60 -8.32
CA TYR A 70 12.34 -2.28 -9.44
C TYR A 70 12.03 -1.48 -10.71
N PRO A 71 13.00 -0.74 -11.27
CA PRO A 71 12.79 0.13 -12.44
C PRO A 71 12.28 -0.64 -13.65
N ASP A 72 12.84 -1.82 -13.90
CA ASP A 72 12.54 -2.63 -15.09
C ASP A 72 11.11 -3.16 -15.10
N THR A 73 10.54 -3.40 -13.92
CA THR A 73 9.20 -3.97 -13.77
C THR A 73 8.16 -2.93 -13.33
N SER A 74 8.56 -1.68 -13.16
CA SER A 74 7.71 -0.60 -12.61
C SER A 74 6.95 -1.00 -11.34
N PHE A 75 7.58 -1.80 -10.46
CA PHE A 75 6.92 -2.43 -9.31
C PHE A 75 7.78 -2.43 -8.04
N PRO A 76 7.16 -2.38 -6.84
CA PRO A 76 5.97 -1.59 -6.53
C PRO A 76 6.20 -0.10 -6.81
N LEU A 77 5.12 0.68 -6.91
CA LEU A 77 5.21 2.14 -6.88
C LEU A 77 5.54 2.59 -5.46
N VAL A 78 6.65 3.27 -5.27
CA VAL A 78 7.14 3.82 -4.00
C VAL A 78 6.72 5.28 -3.89
N ILE A 79 6.05 5.60 -2.79
CA ILE A 79 5.57 6.93 -2.44
C ILE A 79 6.28 7.34 -1.16
N SER A 80 7.09 8.38 -1.23
CA SER A 80 7.86 8.89 -0.08
C SER A 80 7.72 10.40 0.07
N PRO A 81 7.59 10.91 1.30
CA PRO A 81 7.62 12.35 1.54
C PRO A 81 9.04 12.87 1.28
N LEU A 82 9.17 14.06 0.70
CA LEU A 82 10.45 14.74 0.68
C LEU A 82 10.84 15.16 2.12
N PRO A 83 12.11 15.06 2.54
CA PRO A 83 12.51 15.18 3.95
C PRO A 83 12.07 16.46 4.66
N GLU A 84 12.09 17.58 3.94
CA GLU A 84 11.77 18.92 4.44
C GLU A 84 10.42 19.44 3.93
N ALA A 85 9.67 18.62 3.18
CA ALA A 85 8.38 19.05 2.65
C ALA A 85 7.39 19.31 3.77
N MET A 86 6.70 20.45 3.65
CA MET A 86 5.62 20.88 4.53
C MET A 86 4.32 20.92 3.72
N MET A 87 3.28 20.31 4.25
CA MET A 87 1.94 20.38 3.70
C MET A 87 1.15 21.48 4.40
N THR A 88 0.60 22.42 3.65
CA THR A 88 -0.32 23.45 4.15
C THR A 88 -1.76 22.95 4.04
N LEU A 89 -2.50 23.03 5.15
CA LEU A 89 -3.92 22.72 5.23
C LEU A 89 -4.77 23.92 4.82
N GLU A 90 -6.04 23.67 4.52
CA GLU A 90 -7.04 24.69 4.18
C GLU A 90 -7.21 25.77 5.26
N ASN A 91 -6.95 25.43 6.53
CA ASN A 91 -7.02 26.37 7.65
C ASN A 91 -5.74 27.20 7.86
N GLY A 92 -4.78 27.14 6.93
CA GLY A 92 -3.51 27.86 7.00
C GLY A 92 -2.43 27.18 7.85
N ASN A 93 -2.77 26.13 8.62
CA ASN A 93 -1.78 25.40 9.41
C ASN A 93 -0.89 24.55 8.50
N SER A 94 0.39 24.45 8.85
CA SER A 94 1.36 23.61 8.14
C SER A 94 1.79 22.42 9.00
N LEU A 95 1.97 21.26 8.38
CA LEU A 95 2.44 20.05 9.01
C LEU A 95 3.56 19.40 8.17
N PRO A 96 4.50 18.68 8.79
CA PRO A 96 5.48 17.91 8.03
C PRO A 96 4.80 16.90 7.12
N MET A 97 5.18 16.84 5.84
CA MET A 97 4.62 15.90 4.85
C MET A 97 4.84 14.44 5.26
N LYS A 98 5.91 14.18 6.04
CA LYS A 98 6.19 12.87 6.62
C LYS A 98 5.25 12.47 7.76
N SER A 99 4.40 13.33 8.30
CA SER A 99 3.54 12.97 9.44
C SER A 99 2.40 12.03 9.05
N LYS A 100 1.88 11.27 10.02
CA LYS A 100 0.68 10.44 9.85
C LYS A 100 -0.50 11.27 9.32
N GLN A 101 -0.69 12.48 9.83
CA GLN A 101 -1.78 13.36 9.42
C GLN A 101 -1.68 13.76 7.95
N ALA A 102 -0.46 14.06 7.47
CA ALA A 102 -0.21 14.34 6.05
C ALA A 102 -0.48 13.10 5.19
N LEU A 103 -0.05 11.92 5.62
CA LEU A 103 -0.35 10.65 4.92
C LEU A 103 -1.86 10.40 4.82
N LEU A 104 -2.59 10.52 5.92
CA LEU A 104 -4.04 10.35 5.94
C LEU A 104 -4.75 11.35 5.02
N HIS A 105 -4.29 12.60 5.03
CA HIS A 105 -4.82 13.62 4.14
C HIS A 105 -4.53 13.29 2.67
N LEU A 106 -3.27 12.96 2.34
CA LEU A 106 -2.85 12.54 1.00
C LEU A 106 -3.73 11.41 0.47
N ILE A 107 -3.94 10.38 1.29
CA ILE A 107 -4.79 9.23 0.95
C ILE A 107 -6.23 9.67 0.68
N LYS A 108 -6.79 10.51 1.56
CA LYS A 108 -8.17 10.96 1.46
C LYS A 108 -8.43 11.82 0.22
N THR A 109 -7.51 12.73 -0.12
CA THR A 109 -7.68 13.66 -1.25
C THR A 109 -7.35 13.04 -2.60
N ASN A 110 -6.51 11.99 -2.62
CA ASN A 110 -5.99 11.40 -3.87
C ASN A 110 -6.47 9.96 -4.11
N ARG A 111 -7.64 9.58 -3.58
CA ARG A 111 -8.17 8.21 -3.69
C ARG A 111 -8.17 7.66 -5.10
N LYS A 112 -8.64 8.45 -6.08
CA LYS A 112 -8.68 8.01 -7.48
C LYS A 112 -7.29 7.68 -8.00
N TRP A 113 -6.33 8.57 -7.76
CA TRP A 113 -4.94 8.36 -8.16
C TRP A 113 -4.32 7.14 -7.47
N ILE A 114 -4.56 6.95 -6.17
CA ILE A 114 -4.08 5.77 -5.42
C ILE A 114 -4.68 4.49 -6.00
N SER A 115 -5.99 4.44 -6.20
CA SER A 115 -6.66 3.26 -6.77
C SER A 115 -6.15 2.94 -8.18
N SER A 116 -6.03 3.95 -9.05
CA SER A 116 -5.47 3.77 -10.39
C SER A 116 -4.01 3.32 -10.35
N SER A 117 -3.19 3.90 -9.47
CA SER A 117 -1.79 3.51 -9.30
C SER A 117 -1.67 2.08 -8.78
N LEU A 118 -2.52 1.68 -7.84
CA LEU A 118 -2.54 0.32 -7.31
C LEU A 118 -2.96 -0.70 -8.38
N LEU A 119 -3.95 -0.37 -9.22
CA LEU A 119 -4.34 -1.21 -10.36
C LEU A 119 -3.23 -1.32 -11.40
N GLN A 120 -2.55 -0.21 -11.70
CA GLN A 120 -1.49 -0.16 -12.70
C GLN A 120 -0.23 -0.90 -12.25
N HIS A 121 0.19 -0.68 -11.00
CA HIS A 121 1.45 -1.20 -10.48
C HIS A 121 1.28 -2.52 -9.73
N GLY A 122 0.08 -2.94 -9.33
CA GLY A 122 -0.16 -4.16 -8.55
C GLY A 122 0.17 -4.03 -7.05
N ALA A 123 1.15 -3.19 -6.69
CA ALA A 123 1.38 -2.81 -5.30
C ALA A 123 1.90 -1.38 -5.12
N LEU A 124 1.52 -0.78 -3.98
CA LEU A 124 2.02 0.52 -3.52
C LEU A 124 2.86 0.36 -2.26
N LEU A 125 3.98 1.07 -2.19
CA LEU A 125 4.85 1.16 -1.03
C LEU A 125 4.86 2.59 -0.48
N PHE A 126 4.24 2.82 0.67
CA PHE A 126 4.39 4.08 1.40
C PHE A 126 5.61 3.98 2.34
N ARG A 127 6.65 4.78 2.08
CA ARG A 127 7.94 4.69 2.79
C ARG A 127 8.37 6.07 3.29
N GLY A 128 8.93 6.13 4.50
CA GLY A 128 9.46 7.37 5.08
C GLY A 128 8.41 8.24 5.78
N PHE A 129 7.20 7.73 5.97
CA PHE A 129 6.20 8.37 6.83
C PHE A 129 6.44 8.00 8.30
N SER A 130 6.24 8.97 9.17
CA SER A 130 6.35 8.93 10.63
C SER A 130 4.97 8.87 11.30
N GLY A 131 4.93 8.39 12.55
CA GLY A 131 3.70 8.29 13.35
C GLY A 131 2.82 7.08 13.01
N ILE A 132 3.35 6.12 12.25
CA ILE A 132 2.81 4.75 12.10
C ILE A 132 3.70 3.80 12.91
N ASP A 133 3.65 3.96 14.23
CA ASP A 133 4.56 3.35 15.23
C ASP A 133 3.85 2.34 16.14
N SER A 134 2.54 2.18 15.97
CA SER A 134 1.70 1.31 16.78
C SER A 134 0.67 0.58 15.91
N PRO A 135 0.23 -0.63 16.30
CA PRO A 135 -0.84 -1.34 15.60
C PRO A 135 -2.08 -0.49 15.37
N LYS A 136 -2.46 0.35 16.34
CA LYS A 136 -3.60 1.27 16.22
C LYS A 136 -3.39 2.32 15.13
N SER A 137 -2.22 2.97 15.12
CA SER A 137 -1.88 3.96 14.10
C SER A 137 -1.83 3.36 12.69
N PHE A 138 -1.35 2.12 12.57
CA PHE A 138 -1.37 1.36 11.32
C PHE A 138 -2.81 1.05 10.89
N GLN A 139 -3.66 0.55 11.80
CA GLN A 139 -5.06 0.27 11.49
C GLN A 139 -5.79 1.52 10.97
N ASP A 140 -5.52 2.69 11.54
CA ASP A 140 -6.13 3.95 11.11
C ASP A 140 -5.70 4.33 9.68
N ALA A 141 -4.40 4.22 9.37
CA ALA A 141 -3.87 4.47 8.03
C ALA A 141 -4.41 3.47 7.00
N ALA A 142 -4.43 2.19 7.36
CA ALA A 142 -4.96 1.12 6.52
C ALA A 142 -6.46 1.34 6.25
N SER A 143 -7.24 1.72 7.26
CA SER A 143 -8.68 2.00 7.11
C SER A 143 -8.94 3.20 6.20
N ALA A 144 -8.11 4.25 6.32
CA ALA A 144 -8.20 5.40 5.45
C ALA A 144 -7.90 5.04 3.99
N LEU A 145 -6.94 4.15 3.75
CA LEU A 145 -6.60 3.67 2.40
C LEU A 145 -7.75 2.87 1.76
N LEU A 146 -8.38 2.00 2.53
CA LEU A 146 -9.35 1.05 1.97
C LEU A 146 -10.72 1.66 1.71
N TYR A 147 -11.06 2.80 2.30
CA TYR A 147 -12.37 3.41 2.10
C TYR A 147 -12.69 3.65 0.60
N PRO A 148 -13.89 3.25 0.11
CA PRO A 148 -15.07 2.78 0.87
C PRO A 148 -15.22 1.25 0.96
N LEU A 149 -14.16 0.46 0.72
CA LEU A 149 -14.21 -1.00 0.86
C LEU A 149 -14.69 -1.40 2.27
N PRO A 150 -15.32 -2.58 2.41
CA PRO A 150 -15.79 -3.08 3.69
C PRO A 150 -14.68 -3.02 4.75
N PRO A 151 -15.03 -2.73 6.02
CA PRO A 151 -14.05 -2.71 7.09
C PRO A 151 -13.32 -4.05 7.15
N PHE A 152 -12.01 -4.00 7.45
CA PHE A 152 -11.18 -5.19 7.61
C PHE A 152 -11.90 -6.25 8.45
N THR A 153 -11.81 -7.50 8.01
CA THR A 153 -12.33 -8.62 8.79
C THR A 153 -11.56 -8.69 10.10
N LYS A 154 -12.22 -8.48 11.24
CA LYS A 154 -11.62 -8.68 12.57
C LYS A 154 -11.19 -10.13 12.81
N THR A 155 -11.73 -11.03 12.00
CA THR A 155 -11.46 -12.46 12.07
C THR A 155 -10.58 -12.87 10.89
N TYR A 156 -9.29 -13.10 11.15
CA TYR A 156 -8.47 -13.93 10.26
C TYR A 156 -9.03 -15.35 10.24
N THR A 157 -9.26 -15.89 9.04
CA THR A 157 -9.80 -17.24 8.83
C THR A 157 -8.84 -18.15 8.06
N GLY A 158 -7.62 -17.71 7.76
CA GLY A 158 -6.62 -18.57 7.12
C GLY A 158 -6.13 -19.69 8.04
N THR A 159 -5.24 -20.52 7.50
CA THR A 159 -4.76 -21.75 8.16
C THR A 159 -3.67 -21.50 9.19
N SER A 160 -2.89 -20.43 9.05
CA SER A 160 -1.81 -20.13 9.97
C SER A 160 -2.30 -19.42 11.23
N ALA A 161 -1.77 -19.81 12.39
CA ALA A 161 -2.01 -19.10 13.65
C ALA A 161 -1.51 -17.65 13.55
N ARG A 162 -2.31 -16.71 14.08
CA ARG A 162 -1.99 -15.29 14.16
C ARG A 162 -2.50 -14.72 15.49
N LEU A 163 -1.74 -13.83 16.11
CA LEU A 163 -2.21 -13.07 17.26
C LEU A 163 -3.17 -11.97 16.77
N LYS A 164 -4.25 -11.72 17.52
CA LYS A 164 -5.28 -10.71 17.20
C LYS A 164 -5.32 -9.65 18.31
N GLY A 165 -5.86 -8.47 18.01
CA GLY A 165 -6.10 -7.45 19.05
C GLY A 165 -4.83 -6.81 19.61
N ILE A 166 -3.73 -6.85 18.85
CA ILE A 166 -2.42 -6.37 19.31
C ILE A 166 -2.46 -4.85 19.44
N GLY A 167 -2.03 -4.32 20.59
CA GLY A 167 -1.97 -2.88 20.83
C GLY A 167 -3.30 -2.15 20.65
N GLY A 168 -4.43 -2.81 20.94
CA GLY A 168 -5.78 -2.25 20.79
C GLY A 168 -6.33 -2.22 19.36
N ALA A 169 -5.60 -2.77 18.38
CA ALA A 169 -6.04 -2.86 16.99
C ALA A 169 -6.71 -4.22 16.71
N GLN A 170 -8.02 -4.20 16.49
CA GLN A 170 -8.84 -5.42 16.32
C GLN A 170 -8.66 -6.10 14.95
N ALA A 171 -8.26 -5.34 13.93
CA ALA A 171 -8.10 -5.83 12.56
C ALA A 171 -6.63 -6.03 12.15
N VAL A 172 -5.70 -5.82 13.08
CA VAL A 172 -4.28 -6.03 12.86
C VAL A 172 -3.88 -7.37 13.47
N HIS A 173 -3.17 -8.15 12.67
CA HIS A 173 -2.73 -9.50 13.01
C HIS A 173 -1.22 -9.60 12.81
N THR A 174 -0.51 -10.37 13.64
CA THR A 174 0.88 -10.75 13.32
C THR A 174 0.93 -11.61 12.06
N ALA A 175 2.05 -11.57 11.37
CA ALA A 175 2.37 -12.59 10.37
C ALA A 175 2.65 -13.93 11.08
N SER A 176 2.52 -15.03 10.35
CA SER A 176 2.76 -16.38 10.87
C SER A 176 4.18 -16.53 11.43
N GLU A 177 4.30 -17.18 12.58
CA GLU A 177 5.59 -17.46 13.25
C GLU A 177 6.27 -18.69 12.62
N ILE A 178 6.51 -18.62 11.31
CA ILE A 178 7.41 -19.57 10.66
C ILE A 178 8.84 -19.17 11.08
N PRO A 179 9.71 -20.14 11.42
CA PRO A 179 11.10 -19.83 11.76
C PRO A 179 11.79 -19.00 10.67
N SER A 180 12.65 -18.06 11.07
CA SER A 180 13.28 -17.10 10.15
C SER A 180 14.14 -17.73 9.06
N TRP A 181 14.62 -18.96 9.26
CA TRP A 181 15.41 -19.72 8.29
C TRP A 181 14.57 -20.43 7.23
N GLN A 182 13.25 -20.53 7.43
CA GLN A 182 12.37 -21.25 6.52
C GLN A 182 11.81 -20.31 5.45
N SER A 183 12.00 -20.70 4.18
CA SER A 183 11.44 -19.98 3.06
C SER A 183 9.93 -20.23 2.95
N ILE A 184 9.16 -19.17 2.70
CA ILE A 184 7.74 -19.26 2.44
C ILE A 184 7.56 -19.30 0.91
N PRO A 185 6.95 -20.35 0.34
CA PRO A 185 6.72 -20.43 -1.10
C PRO A 185 5.77 -19.31 -1.53
N ALA A 186 5.98 -18.79 -2.74
CA ALA A 186 5.07 -17.81 -3.33
C ALA A 186 3.66 -18.39 -3.44
N HIS A 187 2.66 -17.66 -2.96
CA HIS A 187 1.26 -18.07 -3.01
C HIS A 187 0.35 -16.84 -3.01
N LEU A 188 -0.91 -17.08 -3.36
CA LEU A 188 -1.98 -16.12 -3.25
C LEU A 188 -2.68 -16.31 -1.90
N GLU A 189 -2.83 -15.23 -1.11
CA GLU A 189 -3.41 -15.32 0.24
C GLU A 189 -4.80 -15.95 0.18
N MET A 190 -4.98 -17.08 0.88
CA MET A 190 -6.24 -17.80 1.00
C MET A 190 -6.89 -18.22 -0.33
N SER A 191 -6.12 -18.41 -1.41
CA SER A 191 -6.64 -18.80 -2.74
C SER A 191 -7.43 -20.12 -2.78
N PHE A 192 -7.26 -20.98 -1.77
CA PHE A 192 -8.05 -22.19 -1.60
C PHE A 192 -9.50 -21.92 -1.14
N LYS A 193 -9.85 -20.68 -0.78
CA LYS A 193 -11.20 -20.31 -0.34
C LYS A 193 -12.03 -19.71 -1.47
N LYS A 194 -13.34 -19.97 -1.43
CA LYS A 194 -14.31 -19.33 -2.34
C LYS A 194 -14.33 -17.80 -2.22
N SER A 195 -14.12 -17.28 -1.01
CA SER A 195 -13.99 -15.85 -0.74
C SER A 195 -12.60 -15.62 -0.14
N PHE A 196 -11.71 -15.05 -0.95
CA PHE A 196 -10.33 -14.69 -0.59
C PHE A 196 -10.22 -13.16 -0.54
N PRO A 197 -9.26 -12.60 0.24
CA PRO A 197 -9.09 -11.17 0.34
C PRO A 197 -8.61 -10.58 -1.01
N PRO A 198 -9.27 -9.55 -1.55
CA PRO A 198 -8.83 -8.90 -2.79
C PRO A 198 -7.58 -8.03 -2.59
N LEU A 199 -7.27 -7.72 -1.33
CA LEU A 199 -6.19 -6.84 -0.94
C LEU A 199 -5.60 -7.28 0.40
N ILE A 200 -4.29 -7.17 0.49
CA ILE A 200 -3.52 -7.32 1.73
C ILE A 200 -2.71 -6.05 2.01
N VAL A 201 -2.65 -5.66 3.27
CA VAL A 201 -1.91 -4.50 3.74
C VAL A 201 -0.90 -4.95 4.77
N PHE A 202 0.38 -4.64 4.54
CA PHE A 202 1.48 -4.96 5.44
C PHE A 202 2.04 -3.71 6.10
N TRP A 203 2.53 -3.88 7.33
CA TRP A 203 3.33 -2.88 8.03
C TRP A 203 4.48 -3.56 8.76
N ALA A 204 5.68 -3.02 8.53
CA ALA A 204 6.89 -3.49 9.19
C ALA A 204 7.20 -2.64 10.43
N GLN A 205 7.13 -3.27 11.61
CA GLN A 205 7.66 -2.75 12.87
C GLN A 205 8.85 -3.62 13.28
N VAL A 206 9.98 -2.99 13.64
CA VAL A 206 11.19 -3.68 14.13
C VAL A 206 11.42 -3.25 15.58
N GLY A 207 11.47 -4.21 16.51
CA GLY A 207 11.74 -3.98 17.93
C GLY A 207 10.49 -3.93 18.82
N PHE A 208 10.55 -4.68 19.92
CA PHE A 208 9.75 -4.55 21.13
C PHE A 208 10.70 -4.31 22.31
#